data_AF-F0ZXK4-F1
#
_entry.id   AF-F0ZXK4-F1
#
_cell.length_a   1.000
_cell.length_b   1.000
_cell.length_c   1.000
_cell.angle_alpha   90.00
_cell.angle_beta   90.00
_cell.angle_gamma   90.00
#
_symmetry.space_group_name_H-M   'P 1'
#
loop_
_entity.id
_entity.type
_entity.pdbx_description
1 polymer ?
#
loop_
_entity_poly.entity_id
_entity_poly.type
_entity_poly.pdbx_seq_one_letter_code
_entity_poly.pdbx_strand_id
1 'polypeptide(L)'
;PKSLTHLDLGDVFNQTIGPNVLPHQLKTLIFGCEFNQTFGANVLPPNLETLILGFEYNQMVFENSLPSNLQLLQIRNKNYDQFPIRLNNPLTAVECLNYHKQFIDSPLRLKAIQLL
;
A
#
# COMPACT_ATOMS: atom_id res chain seq x y z
N PRO A 1 -12.84 17.36 0.85
CA PRO A 1 -12.99 18.28 2.01
C PRO A 1 -11.76 18.19 2.94
N LYS A 2 -11.36 19.28 3.62
CA LYS A 2 -10.16 19.27 4.48
C LYS A 2 -10.28 18.35 5.71
N SER A 3 -11.50 18.08 6.15
CA SER A 3 -11.83 17.19 7.27
C SER A 3 -12.06 15.73 6.86
N LEU A 4 -11.91 15.38 5.57
CA LEU A 4 -12.13 14.02 5.11
C LEU A 4 -11.06 13.08 5.67
N THR A 5 -11.49 12.09 6.44
CA THR A 5 -10.61 11.10 7.09
C THR A 5 -10.68 9.72 6.42
N HIS A 6 -11.76 9.42 5.71
CA HIS A 6 -11.98 8.15 5.03
C HIS A 6 -12.41 8.42 3.59
N LEU A 7 -11.76 7.75 2.64
CA LEU A 7 -12.07 7.86 1.22
C LEU A 7 -12.04 6.48 0.58
N ASP A 8 -13.18 6.10 0.01
CA ASP A 8 -13.31 4.98 -0.92
C ASP A 8 -13.52 5.57 -2.32
N LEU A 9 -12.68 5.16 -3.27
CA LEU A 9 -12.71 5.65 -4.65
C LEU A 9 -13.63 4.81 -5.56
N GLY A 10 -14.18 3.71 -5.04
CA GLY A 10 -15.07 2.81 -5.78
C GLY A 10 -14.35 1.87 -6.74
N ASP A 11 -15.10 0.93 -7.32
CA ASP A 11 -14.55 -0.21 -8.07
C ASP A 11 -13.90 0.14 -9.40
N VAL A 12 -14.39 1.18 -10.08
CA VAL A 12 -13.97 1.54 -11.45
C VAL A 12 -12.95 2.68 -11.49
N PHE A 13 -12.49 3.17 -10.34
CA PHE A 13 -11.51 4.25 -10.31
C PHE A 13 -10.12 3.72 -10.68
N ASN A 14 -9.62 4.16 -11.84
CA ASN A 14 -8.28 3.80 -12.32
C ASN A 14 -7.53 5.01 -12.90
N GLN A 15 -7.64 6.16 -12.25
CA GLN A 15 -6.95 7.39 -12.67
C GLN A 15 -5.70 7.63 -11.81
N THR A 16 -4.67 8.20 -12.41
CA THR A 16 -3.47 8.63 -11.68
C THR A 16 -3.82 9.75 -10.70
N ILE A 17 -3.28 9.67 -9.48
CA ILE A 17 -3.46 10.70 -8.45
C ILE A 17 -2.15 11.48 -8.33
N GLY A 18 -2.23 12.80 -8.48
CA GLY A 18 -1.11 13.70 -8.32
C GLY A 18 -0.84 14.07 -6.85
N PRO A 19 0.32 14.68 -6.56
CA PRO A 19 0.61 15.22 -5.24
C PRO A 19 -0.43 16.30 -4.85
N ASN A 20 -0.70 16.42 -3.55
CA ASN A 20 -1.64 17.40 -2.97
C ASN A 20 -3.12 17.25 -3.39
N VAL A 21 -3.49 16.20 -4.14
CA VAL A 21 -4.89 15.92 -4.50
C VAL A 21 -5.67 15.34 -3.31
N LEU A 22 -5.03 14.45 -2.55
CA LEU A 22 -5.65 13.81 -1.40
C LEU A 22 -5.63 14.73 -0.18
N PRO A 23 -6.71 14.76 0.64
CA PRO A 23 -6.76 15.56 1.85
C PRO A 23 -5.67 15.18 2.86
N HIS A 24 -5.04 16.18 3.47
CA HIS A 24 -3.95 15.95 4.43
C HIS A 24 -4.36 15.18 5.71
N GLN A 25 -5.64 15.25 6.08
CA GLN A 25 -6.20 14.57 7.25
C GLN A 25 -6.70 13.15 6.93
N LEU A 26 -6.52 12.67 5.70
CA LEU A 26 -6.98 11.34 5.30
C LEU A 26 -6.21 10.27 6.08
N LYS A 27 -6.96 9.36 6.71
CA LYS A 27 -6.47 8.24 7.52
C LYS A 27 -6.64 6.91 6.81
N THR A 28 -7.73 6.75 6.08
CA THR A 28 -8.05 5.53 5.34
C THR A 28 -8.31 5.85 3.88
N LEU A 29 -7.60 5.15 2.99
CA LEU A 29 -7.79 5.21 1.55
C LEU A 29 -8.02 3.82 0.99
N ILE A 30 -9.13 3.65 0.28
CA ILE A 30 -9.56 2.39 -0.33
C ILE A 30 -9.65 2.59 -1.83
N PHE A 31 -8.90 1.79 -2.57
CA PHE A 31 -9.04 1.61 -4.00
C PHE A 31 -9.85 0.34 -4.27
N GLY A 32 -10.86 0.46 -5.11
CA GLY A 32 -11.68 -0.67 -5.54
C GLY A 32 -11.02 -1.50 -6.64
N CYS A 33 -11.80 -2.38 -7.27
CA CYS A 33 -11.33 -3.46 -8.13
C CYS A 33 -10.28 -3.08 -9.19
N GLU A 34 -10.54 -2.04 -9.99
CA GLU A 34 -9.82 -1.75 -11.25
C GLU A 34 -8.55 -0.91 -11.09
N PHE A 35 -8.28 -0.37 -9.89
CA PHE A 35 -7.15 0.53 -9.71
C PHE A 35 -5.81 -0.20 -9.93
N ASN A 36 -5.03 0.27 -10.91
CA ASN A 36 -3.72 -0.30 -11.24
C ASN A 36 -2.70 0.77 -11.62
N GLN A 37 -2.69 1.90 -10.89
CA GLN A 37 -1.75 3.00 -11.11
C GLN A 37 -0.64 3.01 -10.04
N THR A 38 0.53 3.54 -10.39
CA THR A 38 1.64 3.73 -9.44
C THR A 38 1.40 4.92 -8.52
N PHE A 39 1.99 4.88 -7.31
CA PHE A 39 2.09 6.04 -6.44
C PHE A 39 3.51 6.61 -6.49
N GLY A 40 3.62 7.87 -6.91
CA GLY A 40 4.86 8.62 -6.77
C GLY A 40 5.12 9.06 -5.33
N ALA A 41 6.34 9.55 -5.07
CA ALA A 41 6.66 10.19 -3.80
C ALA A 41 5.68 11.35 -3.51
N ASN A 42 5.27 11.48 -2.24
CA ASN A 42 4.38 12.54 -1.76
C ASN A 42 2.96 12.56 -2.36
N VAL A 43 2.53 11.50 -3.05
CA VAL A 43 1.14 11.38 -3.53
C VAL A 43 0.20 11.03 -2.37
N LEU A 44 0.58 10.06 -1.54
CA LEU A 44 -0.19 9.65 -0.37
C LEU A 44 0.03 10.64 0.78
N PRO A 45 -1.04 11.01 1.52
CA PRO A 45 -0.93 11.96 2.61
C PRO A 45 -0.11 11.38 3.77
N PRO A 46 0.68 12.22 4.49
CA PRO A 46 1.63 11.75 5.49
C PRO A 46 0.96 11.12 6.72
N ASN A 47 -0.33 11.41 6.95
CA ASN A 47 -1.11 10.90 8.09
C ASN A 47 -1.90 9.63 7.75
N LEU A 48 -1.74 9.07 6.55
CA LEU A 48 -2.46 7.87 6.14
C LEU A 48 -2.02 6.68 6.99
N GLU A 49 -2.98 6.01 7.59
CA GLU A 49 -2.78 4.87 8.49
C GLU A 49 -3.15 3.55 7.79
N THR A 50 -4.16 3.56 6.92
CA THR A 50 -4.63 2.38 6.19
C THR A 50 -4.71 2.66 4.70
N LEU A 51 -4.05 1.80 3.91
CA LEU A 51 -4.14 1.77 2.45
C LEU A 51 -4.61 0.39 2.00
N ILE A 52 -5.69 0.36 1.23
CA ILE A 52 -6.22 -0.86 0.63
C ILE A 52 -6.17 -0.73 -0.89
N LEU A 53 -5.48 -1.67 -1.53
CA LEU A 53 -5.31 -1.76 -2.98
C LEU A 53 -6.16 -2.90 -3.54
N GLY A 54 -6.80 -2.62 -4.68
CA GLY A 54 -7.79 -3.48 -5.33
C GLY A 54 -7.26 -4.78 -5.91
N PHE A 55 -8.17 -5.51 -6.57
CA PHE A 55 -7.88 -6.84 -7.12
C PHE A 55 -7.01 -6.80 -8.38
N GLU A 56 -7.02 -5.71 -9.14
CA GLU A 56 -6.19 -5.54 -10.34
C GLU A 56 -4.84 -4.86 -10.07
N TYR A 57 -4.58 -4.39 -8.84
CA TYR A 57 -3.34 -3.70 -8.53
C TYR A 57 -2.14 -4.64 -8.69
N ASN A 58 -1.24 -4.31 -9.61
CA ASN A 58 -0.02 -5.09 -9.89
C ASN A 58 1.20 -4.18 -10.15
N GLN A 59 1.24 -3.02 -9.49
CA GLN A 59 2.35 -2.07 -9.60
C GLN A 59 3.36 -2.26 -8.46
N MET A 60 4.64 -2.05 -8.77
CA MET A 60 5.70 -2.14 -7.77
C MET A 60 5.56 -1.03 -6.71
N VAL A 61 5.75 -1.41 -5.45
CA VAL A 61 5.80 -0.47 -4.31
C VAL A 61 7.26 -0.10 -4.05
N PHE A 62 7.67 1.06 -4.57
CA PHE A 62 9.03 1.58 -4.45
C PHE A 62 9.27 2.30 -3.12
N GLU A 63 10.54 2.49 -2.79
CA GLU A 63 10.95 3.32 -1.65
C GLU A 63 10.34 4.73 -1.75
N ASN A 64 9.88 5.28 -0.62
CA ASN A 64 9.22 6.59 -0.55
C ASN A 64 7.83 6.71 -1.19
N SER A 65 7.25 5.62 -1.72
CA SER A 65 5.87 5.63 -2.23
C SER A 65 4.80 5.59 -1.12
N LEU A 66 5.14 5.06 0.05
CA LEU A 66 4.24 4.90 1.20
C LEU A 66 4.57 5.90 2.32
N PRO A 67 3.59 6.42 3.06
CA PRO A 67 3.84 7.32 4.19
C PRO A 67 4.40 6.56 5.40
N SER A 68 5.21 7.24 6.22
CA SER A 68 5.83 6.66 7.42
C SER A 68 4.84 6.33 8.55
N ASN A 69 3.63 6.90 8.52
CA ASN A 69 2.59 6.57 9.49
C ASN A 69 1.71 5.39 9.07
N LEU A 70 1.99 4.74 7.94
CA LEU A 70 1.17 3.64 7.46
C LEU A 70 1.26 2.46 8.44
N GLN A 71 0.11 2.05 8.95
CA GLN A 71 -0.03 0.94 9.90
C GLN A 71 -0.46 -0.34 9.17
N LEU A 72 -1.32 -0.21 8.17
CA LEU A 72 -1.83 -1.33 7.38
C LEU A 72 -1.71 -1.05 5.88
N LEU A 73 -1.06 -1.97 5.18
CA LEU A 73 -1.11 -2.11 3.73
C LEU A 73 -1.81 -3.42 3.38
N GLN A 74 -2.98 -3.35 2.75
CA GLN A 74 -3.65 -4.51 2.18
C GLN A 74 -3.56 -4.49 0.66
N ILE A 75 -3.04 -5.56 0.06
CA ILE A 75 -3.04 -5.78 -1.39
C ILE A 75 -3.96 -6.97 -1.67
N ARG A 76 -5.15 -6.69 -2.22
CA ARG A 76 -6.19 -7.71 -2.44
C ARG A 76 -5.92 -8.60 -3.65
N ASN A 77 -5.07 -8.16 -4.59
CA ASN A 77 -4.65 -8.95 -5.72
C ASN A 77 -3.90 -10.22 -5.26
N LYS A 78 -4.55 -11.37 -5.35
CA LYS A 78 -3.99 -12.68 -4.96
C LYS A 78 -2.82 -13.12 -5.84
N ASN A 79 -2.70 -12.55 -7.04
CA ASN A 79 -1.65 -12.82 -8.00
C ASN A 79 -0.53 -11.77 -7.97
N TYR A 80 -0.57 -10.82 -7.04
CA TYR A 80 0.49 -9.81 -6.89
C TYR A 80 1.85 -10.49 -6.68
N ASP A 81 2.83 -10.10 -7.51
CA ASP A 81 4.17 -10.69 -7.51
C ASP A 81 5.30 -9.65 -7.58
N GLN A 82 5.00 -8.38 -7.32
CA GLN A 82 6.00 -7.30 -7.36
C GLN A 82 6.72 -7.21 -6.00
N PHE A 83 7.85 -7.90 -5.89
CA PHE A 83 8.69 -7.94 -4.69
C PHE A 83 10.09 -7.36 -4.96
N PRO A 84 10.76 -6.80 -3.93
CA PRO A 84 10.29 -6.62 -2.55
C PRO A 84 9.30 -5.46 -2.41
N ILE A 85 8.39 -5.56 -1.43
CA ILE A 85 7.54 -4.42 -1.03
C ILE A 85 8.37 -3.52 -0.12
N ARG A 86 8.70 -2.31 -0.57
CA ARG A 86 9.51 -1.36 0.21
C ARG A 86 8.62 -0.54 1.14
N LEU A 87 8.75 -0.79 2.44
CA LEU A 87 8.02 -0.07 3.49
C LEU A 87 8.87 1.06 4.06
N ASN A 88 8.24 2.22 4.26
CA ASN A 88 8.85 3.34 4.98
C ASN A 88 8.75 3.19 6.50
N ASN A 89 7.81 2.36 6.98
CA ASN A 89 7.65 2.02 8.38
C ASN A 89 7.85 0.50 8.55
N PRO A 90 8.85 0.05 9.33
CA PRO A 90 9.10 -1.38 9.54
C PRO A 90 7.99 -2.08 10.34
N LEU A 91 7.11 -1.32 11.01
CA LEU A 91 5.97 -1.84 11.76
C LEU A 91 4.67 -1.90 10.96
N THR A 92 4.67 -1.51 9.68
CA THR A 92 3.48 -1.65 8.83
C THR A 92 3.11 -3.13 8.69
N ALA A 93 1.89 -3.48 9.10
CA ALA A 93 1.30 -4.77 8.81
C ALA A 93 1.01 -4.87 7.31
N VAL A 94 1.47 -5.94 6.67
CA VAL A 94 1.22 -6.20 5.24
C VAL A 94 0.34 -7.41 5.07
N GLU A 95 -0.86 -7.17 4.57
CA GLU A 95 -1.80 -8.22 4.16
C GLU A 95 -1.69 -8.41 2.63
N CYS A 96 -0.86 -9.38 2.22
CA CYS A 96 -0.68 -9.77 0.83
C CYS A 96 -0.42 -11.29 0.77
N LEU A 97 -1.21 -12.02 -0.03
CA LEU A 97 -1.17 -13.49 -0.05
C LEU A 97 0.24 -14.04 -0.33
N ASN A 98 0.92 -13.43 -1.31
CA ASN A 98 2.24 -13.86 -1.74
C ASN A 98 3.37 -13.15 -0.99
N TYR A 99 3.09 -12.45 0.12
CA TYR A 99 4.10 -11.64 0.84
C TYR A 99 5.38 -12.42 1.19
N HIS A 100 5.25 -13.71 1.50
CA HIS A 100 6.38 -14.59 1.79
C HIS A 100 7.43 -14.68 0.66
N LYS A 101 7.03 -14.45 -0.61
CA LYS A 101 7.92 -14.60 -1.77
C LYS A 101 9.10 -13.62 -1.75
N GLN A 102 8.96 -12.45 -1.14
CA GLN A 102 10.07 -11.48 -1.05
C GLN A 102 11.29 -11.97 -0.25
N PHE A 103 11.14 -13.07 0.48
CA PHE A 103 12.20 -13.67 1.28
C PHE A 103 12.83 -14.90 0.61
N ILE A 104 12.37 -15.31 -0.57
CA ILE A 104 12.86 -16.51 -1.28
C ILE A 104 14.37 -16.39 -1.56
N ASP A 105 14.83 -15.23 -2.03
CA ASP A 105 16.24 -15.00 -2.34
C ASP A 105 17.08 -14.68 -1.08
N SER A 106 16.47 -14.68 0.11
CA SER A 106 17.15 -14.40 1.39
C SER A 106 16.45 -15.11 2.57
N PRO A 107 16.49 -16.46 2.61
CA PRO A 107 15.71 -17.27 3.56
C PRO A 107 16.11 -17.06 5.02
N LEU A 108 17.29 -16.48 5.31
CA LEU A 108 17.69 -16.09 6.66
C LEU A 108 16.74 -15.04 7.28
N ARG A 109 16.06 -14.23 6.47
CA ARG A 109 15.06 -13.26 6.94
C ARG A 109 13.73 -13.90 7.36
N LEU A 110 13.46 -15.13 6.91
CA LEU A 110 12.23 -15.87 7.18
C LEU A 110 12.18 -16.43 8.61
N LYS A 111 13.35 -16.77 9.19
CA LYS A 111 13.47 -17.32 10.55
C LYS A 111 13.08 -16.32 11.66
N ALA A 112 13.02 -15.02 11.37
CA ALA A 112 12.68 -14.00 12.36
C ALA A 112 11.15 -13.88 12.63
N ILE A 113 10.30 -14.42 11.75
CA ILE A 113 8.84 -14.28 11.84
C ILE A 113 8.19 -15.44 12.64
N GLN A 114 8.89 -16.57 12.84
CA GLN A 114 8.37 -17.74 13.58
C GLN A 114 8.58 -17.68 15.11
N LEU A 115 9.19 -16.62 15.64
CA LEU A 115 9.55 -16.50 17.06
C LEU A 115 8.79 -15.38 17.81
N LEU A 116 7.72 -14.84 17.22
CA LEU A 116 6.75 -13.95 17.85
C LEU A 116 5.36 -14.59 17.79
#